data_AF-A0A962IJK7-F1
#
_entry.id   AF-A0A962IJK7-F1
#
_cell.length_a   1.000
_cell.length_b   1.000
_cell.length_c   1.000
_cell.angle_alpha   90.00
_cell.angle_beta   90.00
_cell.angle_gamma   90.00
#
_symmetry.space_group_name_H-M   'P 1'
#
loop_
_entity.id
_entity.type
_entity.pdbx_description
1 polymer ?
#
loop_
_entity_poly.entity_id
_entity_poly.type
_entity_poly.pdbx_seq_one_letter_code
_entity_poly.pdbx_strand_id
1 'polypeptide(L)'
;MFVCDRLVALALQINLLFRRHTHSGARANAPSYRLAGLLMLIVPYVPTQVVAQEALCAEVRIEIPQSVSLERQAFNAKLGIDNATDLELSQLLVNVEFLDEDGDAVVATSDPNNTTAAFFIRLDDTPGISGGLDGTGVVAARSQAEANWLIIPAAGTGGFSAAGQIYYVGATISYVQGGESKTVSVVPDTITVEPQPLLALDYFLPSDVYSDDPFTPIVEPPEPFTLGVRIKNTGAGVARRMRIDTAQPSIVDNQQGLLVAFNIEGSFVQNEPAQPTLLLDFGDIESATSKVGRWNMTTTLTGQFSEFTADFSHDDALGGALTSLIESVTPHELVKDVLVDLDGRDSVGDFLALDIDTYRTYESEGTDTVVVDRSSEAGLDIQPDLRYLVTFTPSTLQAFARVNDESRGSLRIIGATRVSDGTQL
;
A
#
# COMPACT_ATOMS: atom_id res chain seq x y z
N MET A 1 -6.13 19.15 12.60
CA MET A 1 -5.46 18.40 13.69
C MET A 1 -4.00 18.38 13.30
N PHE A 2 -3.08 18.88 14.14
CA PHE A 2 -1.82 19.45 13.64
C PHE A 2 -0.62 18.97 14.41
N VAL A 3 0.43 18.65 13.65
CA VAL A 3 1.71 18.20 14.11
C VAL A 3 2.74 19.30 13.84
N CYS A 4 3.35 19.86 14.88
CA CYS A 4 4.20 21.05 14.79
C CYS A 4 5.36 20.94 15.79
N ASP A 5 6.58 21.32 15.39
CA ASP A 5 7.46 22.06 16.31
C ASP A 5 8.55 22.92 15.64
N ARG A 6 8.64 24.18 16.10
CA ARG A 6 9.91 24.84 16.48
C ARG A 6 9.67 26.10 17.33
N LEU A 7 10.34 26.09 18.50
CA LEU A 7 11.04 27.18 19.21
C LEU A 7 10.33 28.12 20.21
N VAL A 8 10.97 28.19 21.39
CA VAL A 8 10.83 29.13 22.52
C VAL A 8 9.52 29.02 23.28
N ALA A 9 9.63 28.64 24.55
CA ALA A 9 8.57 28.53 25.56
C ALA A 9 7.43 29.54 25.38
N LEU A 10 6.39 29.17 24.64
CA LEU A 10 5.06 29.77 24.64
C LEU A 10 4.06 28.71 24.16
N ALA A 11 2.92 28.60 24.84
CA ALA A 11 1.86 27.63 24.55
C ALA A 11 1.44 27.64 23.07
N LEU A 12 1.36 26.48 22.43
CA LEU A 12 0.84 26.36 21.06
C LEU A 12 -0.69 26.45 21.13
N GLN A 13 -1.26 27.38 20.36
CA GLN A 13 -2.67 27.75 20.39
C GLN A 13 -3.25 27.57 18.99
N ILE A 14 -4.44 27.00 18.83
CA ILE A 14 -5.12 26.85 17.53
C ILE A 14 -6.57 27.35 17.63
N ASN A 15 -6.98 28.24 16.73
CA ASN A 15 -8.37 28.71 16.61
C ASN A 15 -9.12 27.89 15.56
N LEU A 16 -10.25 27.29 15.93
CA LEU A 16 -11.18 26.61 15.02
C LEU A 16 -12.41 27.50 14.79
N LEU A 17 -12.91 27.56 13.55
CA LEU A 17 -14.15 28.24 13.17
C LEU A 17 -15.25 27.21 12.89
N PHE A 18 -16.47 27.43 13.39
CA PHE A 18 -17.61 26.53 13.17
C PHE A 18 -18.82 27.24 12.57
N ARG A 19 -19.64 26.48 11.83
CA ARG A 19 -20.94 26.93 11.29
C ARG A 19 -22.07 26.05 11.83
N ARG A 20 -23.17 26.66 12.29
CA ARG A 20 -24.39 25.94 12.71
C ARG A 20 -25.19 25.44 11.50
N HIS A 21 -25.75 24.24 11.63
CA HIS A 21 -26.85 23.81 10.76
C HIS A 21 -28.12 24.59 11.10
N THR A 22 -28.71 25.28 10.11
CA THR A 22 -30.04 25.88 10.23
C THR A 22 -31.05 25.08 9.40
N HIS A 23 -31.93 24.33 10.06
CA HIS A 23 -33.18 23.87 9.46
C HIS A 23 -34.27 24.93 9.70
N SER A 24 -34.80 25.46 8.59
CA SER A 24 -35.96 26.34 8.55
C SER A 24 -37.24 25.50 8.45
N GLY A 25 -38.14 25.63 9.43
CA GLY A 25 -39.48 25.05 9.42
C GLY A 25 -40.46 26.03 10.07
N ALA A 26 -41.48 26.43 9.30
CA ALA A 26 -42.36 27.56 9.55
C ALA A 26 -43.50 27.29 10.57
N ARG A 27 -44.06 28.41 11.04
CA ARG A 27 -45.21 28.65 11.95
C ARG A 27 -46.48 27.81 11.70
N ALA A 28 -47.24 27.54 12.78
CA ALA A 28 -48.63 28.03 12.95
C ALA A 28 -49.29 27.67 14.32
N ASN A 29 -49.76 28.72 15.00
CA ASN A 29 -51.03 28.91 15.73
C ASN A 29 -51.45 28.02 16.93
N ALA A 30 -51.56 28.67 18.08
CA ALA A 30 -52.60 28.47 19.11
C ALA A 30 -53.66 29.60 18.97
N PRO A 31 -54.74 29.74 19.78
CA PRO A 31 -55.20 28.92 20.91
C PRO A 31 -56.74 28.67 20.94
N SER A 32 -57.25 27.84 21.87
CA SER A 32 -58.54 28.12 22.54
C SER A 32 -58.70 27.31 23.85
N TYR A 33 -59.14 28.02 24.88
CA TYR A 33 -59.39 27.52 26.24
C TYR A 33 -60.79 26.90 26.34
N ARG A 34 -60.91 25.73 26.99
CA ARG A 34 -62.13 25.32 27.71
C ARG A 34 -61.78 24.55 28.98
N LEU A 35 -62.35 25.00 30.10
CA LEU A 35 -62.37 24.34 31.41
C LEU A 35 -62.90 22.91 31.29
N ALA A 36 -62.21 21.95 31.89
CA ALA A 36 -62.73 20.62 32.20
C ALA A 36 -62.37 20.25 33.64
N GLY A 37 -63.37 19.76 34.37
CA GLY A 37 -63.30 19.45 35.79
C GLY A 37 -62.37 18.28 36.12
N LEU A 38 -61.83 18.37 37.34
CA LEU A 38 -60.94 17.45 37.99
C LEU A 38 -61.61 16.07 38.19
N LEU A 39 -61.12 15.02 37.50
CA LEU A 39 -61.36 13.63 37.86
C LEU A 39 -60.00 12.94 38.01
N MET A 40 -59.62 12.63 39.25
CA MET A 40 -58.32 12.05 39.60
C MET A 40 -58.36 10.54 39.31
N LEU A 41 -57.79 10.14 38.17
CA LEU A 41 -57.57 8.74 37.78
C LEU A 41 -56.12 8.36 38.13
N ILE A 42 -55.96 7.46 39.09
CA ILE A 42 -54.66 6.90 39.51
C ILE A 42 -54.22 5.92 38.40
N VAL A 43 -53.23 6.31 37.60
CA VAL A 43 -52.56 5.43 36.63
C VAL A 43 -51.37 4.77 37.35
N PRO A 44 -51.26 3.43 37.39
CA PRO A 44 -50.08 2.79 37.94
C PRO A 44 -48.86 3.08 37.07
N TYR A 45 -47.85 3.71 37.68
CA TYR A 45 -46.56 3.99 37.08
C TYR A 45 -45.82 2.66 36.90
N VAL A 46 -45.95 2.04 35.73
CA VAL A 46 -45.05 0.94 35.33
C VAL A 46 -43.75 1.62 34.90
N PRO A 47 -42.62 1.40 35.58
CA PRO A 47 -41.35 1.91 35.09
C PRO A 47 -41.06 1.19 33.76
N THR A 48 -41.21 1.89 32.64
CA THR A 48 -40.61 1.48 31.38
C THR A 48 -39.11 1.49 31.60
N GLN A 49 -38.55 0.31 31.81
CA GLN A 49 -37.12 0.08 31.70
C GLN A 49 -36.76 0.45 30.25
N VAL A 50 -36.18 1.63 30.05
CA VAL A 50 -35.46 1.91 28.81
C VAL A 50 -34.24 1.02 28.87
N VAL A 51 -34.35 -0.16 28.28
CA VAL A 51 -33.18 -0.96 27.95
C VAL A 51 -32.42 -0.12 26.93
N ALA A 52 -31.28 0.44 27.35
CA ALA A 52 -30.30 0.91 26.38
C ALA A 52 -29.93 -0.32 25.56
N GLN A 53 -30.48 -0.39 24.35
CA GLN A 53 -30.06 -1.38 23.37
C GLN A 53 -28.60 -1.05 23.09
N GLU A 54 -27.68 -1.95 23.46
CA GLU A 54 -26.28 -1.82 23.08
C GLU A 54 -26.26 -1.57 21.58
N ALA A 55 -25.77 -0.39 21.17
CA ALA A 55 -25.57 -0.07 19.78
C ALA A 55 -24.62 -1.13 19.23
N LEU A 56 -25.17 -2.04 18.44
CA LEU A 56 -24.48 -3.22 17.96
C LEU A 56 -23.59 -2.77 16.79
N CYS A 57 -22.42 -2.19 17.09
CA CYS A 57 -21.45 -1.81 16.07
C CYS A 57 -21.09 -3.04 15.25
N ALA A 58 -21.36 -3.00 13.95
CA ALA A 58 -20.94 -4.05 13.04
C ALA A 58 -19.40 -4.02 12.98
N GLU A 59 -18.77 -5.01 13.59
CA GLU A 59 -17.33 -5.25 13.40
C GLU A 59 -17.17 -5.93 12.05
N VAL A 60 -16.42 -5.30 11.14
CA VAL A 60 -16.23 -5.78 9.79
C VAL A 60 -14.75 -5.98 9.55
N ARG A 61 -14.37 -7.18 9.14
CA ARG A 61 -13.01 -7.44 8.70
C ARG A 61 -12.87 -7.13 7.22
N ILE A 62 -11.84 -6.36 6.84
CA ILE A 62 -11.56 -6.02 5.44
C ILE A 62 -10.25 -6.61 4.97
N GLU A 63 -10.30 -7.24 3.81
CA GLU A 63 -9.11 -7.64 3.05
C GLU A 63 -9.08 -6.88 1.73
N ILE A 64 -7.94 -6.30 1.39
CA ILE A 64 -7.76 -5.58 0.12
C ILE A 64 -6.63 -6.26 -0.68
N PRO A 65 -6.98 -7.16 -1.63
CA PRO A 65 -5.98 -7.82 -2.45
C PRO A 65 -5.24 -6.78 -3.31
N GLN A 66 -3.91 -6.84 -3.32
CA GLN A 66 -3.08 -5.91 -4.08
C GLN A 66 -2.43 -6.60 -5.27
N SER A 67 -2.50 -5.97 -6.44
CA SER A 67 -1.66 -6.29 -7.58
C SER A 67 -0.73 -5.14 -7.87
N VAL A 68 0.58 -5.41 -7.81
CA VAL A 68 1.62 -4.43 -8.10
C VAL A 68 2.27 -4.77 -9.44
N SER A 69 2.51 -3.77 -10.29
CA SER A 69 3.26 -3.95 -11.52
C SER A 69 4.32 -2.86 -11.70
N LEU A 70 5.48 -3.28 -12.22
CA LEU A 70 6.61 -2.41 -12.55
C LEU A 70 7.45 -3.04 -13.66
N GLU A 71 8.26 -2.24 -14.34
CA GLU A 71 9.15 -2.73 -15.40
C GLU A 71 10.43 -3.33 -14.82
N ARG A 72 10.81 -4.51 -15.33
CA ARG A 72 12.01 -5.25 -14.91
C ARG A 72 12.96 -5.50 -16.06
N GLN A 73 14.23 -5.64 -15.70
CA GLN A 73 15.24 -6.22 -16.58
C GLN A 73 15.14 -7.75 -16.55
N ALA A 74 15.21 -8.35 -17.73
CA ALA A 74 15.46 -9.77 -17.93
C ALA A 74 16.32 -9.94 -19.20
N PHE A 75 17.00 -11.08 -19.32
CA PHE A 75 17.86 -11.38 -20.44
C PHE A 75 17.32 -12.60 -21.20
N ASN A 76 17.36 -12.51 -22.53
CA ASN A 76 17.09 -13.66 -23.39
C ASN A 76 18.43 -14.28 -23.79
N ALA A 77 18.65 -15.52 -23.38
CA ALA A 77 19.82 -16.30 -23.81
C ALA A 77 19.40 -17.25 -24.93
N LYS A 78 20.24 -17.37 -25.96
CA LYS A 78 20.02 -18.24 -27.11
C LYS A 78 21.25 -19.08 -27.38
N LEU A 79 21.09 -20.40 -27.40
CA LEU A 79 22.09 -21.34 -27.87
C LEU A 79 21.67 -21.88 -29.23
N GLY A 80 22.49 -21.62 -30.25
CA GLY A 80 22.34 -22.24 -31.57
C GLY A 80 23.18 -23.52 -31.68
N ILE A 81 22.58 -24.57 -32.22
CA ILE A 81 23.23 -25.86 -32.49
C ILE A 81 23.12 -26.14 -33.98
N ASP A 82 24.25 -26.26 -34.67
CA ASP A 82 24.32 -26.68 -36.07
C ASP A 82 24.88 -28.10 -36.17
N ASN A 83 24.01 -29.08 -36.39
CA ASN A 83 24.42 -30.44 -36.68
C ASN A 83 24.62 -30.64 -38.18
N ALA A 84 25.77 -30.19 -38.68
CA ALA A 84 26.12 -30.31 -40.10
C ALA A 84 26.48 -31.76 -40.55
N THR A 85 26.41 -32.75 -39.64
CA THR A 85 26.86 -34.12 -39.93
C THR A 85 25.74 -35.03 -40.44
N ASP A 86 26.12 -36.20 -40.97
CA ASP A 86 25.20 -37.27 -41.38
C ASP A 86 24.59 -38.06 -40.21
N LEU A 87 25.04 -37.82 -38.98
CA LEU A 87 24.60 -38.52 -37.78
C LEU A 87 23.82 -37.57 -36.88
N GLU A 88 22.80 -38.10 -36.21
CA GLU A 88 22.08 -37.33 -35.18
C GLU A 88 22.97 -37.08 -33.95
N LEU A 89 22.65 -36.03 -33.21
CA LEU A 89 23.11 -35.84 -31.83
C LEU A 89 22.02 -36.41 -30.94
N SER A 90 22.37 -37.33 -30.06
CA SER A 90 21.45 -37.97 -29.12
C SER A 90 21.91 -37.73 -27.68
N GLN A 91 21.02 -37.95 -26.71
CA GLN A 91 21.30 -37.72 -25.29
C GLN A 91 21.81 -36.31 -24.99
N LEU A 92 21.25 -35.30 -25.68
CA LEU A 92 21.64 -33.91 -25.51
C LEU A 92 21.29 -33.43 -24.10
N LEU A 93 22.32 -32.99 -23.38
CA LEU A 93 22.27 -32.35 -22.07
C LEU A 93 22.93 -30.98 -22.19
N VAL A 94 22.24 -29.93 -21.72
CA VAL A 94 22.81 -28.58 -21.66
C VAL A 94 22.73 -28.08 -20.22
N ASN A 95 23.88 -27.77 -19.63
CA ASN A 95 23.98 -27.14 -18.33
C ASN A 95 24.41 -25.68 -18.51
N VAL A 96 23.54 -24.73 -18.18
CA VAL A 96 23.86 -23.29 -18.23
C VAL A 96 24.63 -22.91 -16.96
N GLU A 97 25.72 -22.17 -17.12
CA GLU A 97 26.65 -21.82 -16.06
C GLU A 97 26.74 -20.31 -15.94
N PHE A 98 26.78 -19.81 -14.70
CA PHE A 98 26.88 -18.39 -14.40
C PHE A 98 28.12 -18.14 -13.55
N LEU A 99 28.89 -17.12 -13.92
CA LEU A 99 30.04 -16.64 -13.17
C LEU A 99 29.86 -15.15 -12.86
N ASP A 100 30.36 -14.69 -11.73
CA ASP A 100 30.48 -13.25 -11.45
C ASP A 100 31.70 -12.63 -12.15
N GLU A 101 31.95 -11.33 -11.91
CA GLU A 101 33.04 -10.58 -12.54
C GLU A 101 34.44 -11.10 -12.20
N ASP A 102 34.59 -11.75 -11.03
CA ASP A 102 35.84 -12.36 -10.57
C ASP A 102 36.03 -13.78 -11.13
N GLY A 103 35.00 -14.33 -11.78
CA GLY A 103 34.99 -15.67 -12.38
C GLY A 103 34.53 -16.77 -11.41
N ASP A 104 33.98 -16.41 -10.25
CA ASP A 104 33.45 -17.35 -9.29
C ASP A 104 32.03 -17.77 -9.69
N ALA A 105 31.71 -19.05 -9.44
CA ALA A 105 30.43 -19.61 -9.83
C ALA A 105 29.28 -19.04 -8.99
N VAL A 106 28.23 -18.56 -9.67
CA VAL A 106 27.00 -18.10 -9.04
C VAL A 106 25.84 -19.03 -9.36
N VAL A 107 24.94 -19.18 -8.39
CA VAL A 107 23.82 -20.12 -8.51
C VAL A 107 22.70 -19.47 -9.32
N ALA A 108 22.25 -20.17 -10.36
CA ALA A 108 20.97 -19.94 -11.01
C ALA A 108 20.03 -21.12 -10.75
N THR A 109 18.73 -20.86 -10.67
CA THR A 109 17.72 -21.86 -10.31
C THR A 109 16.49 -21.77 -11.21
N SER A 110 15.85 -22.91 -11.44
CA SER A 110 14.50 -22.99 -12.02
C SER A 110 13.44 -23.37 -10.98
N ASP A 111 13.84 -23.58 -9.71
CA ASP A 111 12.93 -23.81 -8.58
C ASP A 111 12.38 -22.47 -8.09
N PRO A 112 11.06 -22.21 -8.20
CA PRO A 112 10.43 -20.96 -7.77
C PRO A 112 10.43 -20.76 -6.24
N ASN A 113 10.72 -21.81 -5.46
CA ASN A 113 10.79 -21.74 -4.00
C ASN A 113 12.21 -21.43 -3.49
N ASN A 114 13.21 -21.42 -4.36
CA ASN A 114 14.56 -21.04 -3.99
C ASN A 114 14.61 -19.53 -3.71
N THR A 115 15.19 -19.10 -2.59
CA THR A 115 15.23 -17.68 -2.19
C THR A 115 16.64 -17.09 -2.16
N THR A 116 17.66 -17.84 -2.59
CA THR A 116 19.07 -17.47 -2.41
C THR A 116 19.89 -17.44 -3.70
N ALA A 117 19.36 -17.93 -4.82
CA ALA A 117 20.06 -17.90 -6.11
C ALA A 117 20.20 -16.46 -6.65
N ALA A 118 21.24 -16.19 -7.43
CA ALA A 118 21.43 -14.87 -8.05
C ALA A 118 20.51 -14.66 -9.27
N PHE A 119 20.09 -15.77 -9.90
CA PHE A 119 19.24 -15.76 -11.10
C PHE A 119 18.16 -16.83 -11.03
N PHE A 120 16.98 -16.48 -11.50
CA PHE A 120 15.98 -17.44 -11.96
C PHE A 120 16.19 -17.68 -13.45
N ILE A 121 16.26 -18.94 -13.88
CA ILE A 121 16.41 -19.33 -15.28
C ILE A 121 15.27 -20.25 -15.69
N ARG A 122 14.63 -19.93 -16.83
CA ARG A 122 13.55 -20.71 -17.41
C ARG A 122 13.87 -21.02 -18.85
N LEU A 123 13.73 -22.29 -19.23
CA LEU A 123 13.77 -22.70 -20.63
C LEU A 123 12.43 -22.31 -21.28
N ASP A 124 12.47 -21.49 -22.33
CA ASP A 124 11.29 -21.00 -23.04
C ASP A 124 10.87 -21.96 -24.16
N ASP A 125 11.76 -22.22 -25.12
CA ASP A 125 11.53 -23.16 -26.20
C ASP A 125 12.82 -23.80 -26.74
N THR A 126 12.66 -24.85 -27.54
CA THR A 126 13.76 -25.65 -28.09
C THR A 126 13.53 -26.09 -29.55
N PRO A 127 13.32 -25.15 -30.50
CA PRO A 127 13.00 -25.52 -31.88
C PRO A 127 14.11 -26.39 -32.50
N GLY A 128 13.73 -27.49 -33.15
CA GLY A 128 14.67 -28.44 -33.75
C GLY A 128 15.27 -29.46 -32.77
N ILE A 129 14.92 -29.39 -31.48
CA ILE A 129 15.29 -30.38 -30.46
C ILE A 129 14.04 -31.17 -30.06
N SER A 130 14.16 -32.49 -30.02
CA SER A 130 13.13 -33.36 -29.46
C SER A 130 13.61 -33.98 -28.16
N GLY A 131 12.73 -34.20 -27.18
CA GLY A 131 13.09 -34.77 -25.87
C GLY A 131 13.54 -33.76 -24.82
N GLY A 132 14.06 -32.59 -25.20
CA GLY A 132 14.50 -31.54 -24.27
C GLY A 132 16.01 -31.46 -24.12
N LEU A 133 16.50 -30.93 -22.99
CA LEU A 133 17.92 -30.64 -22.75
C LEU A 133 18.47 -31.33 -21.50
N ASP A 134 17.80 -32.36 -21.01
CA ASP A 134 18.07 -33.05 -19.74
C ASP A 134 18.79 -34.41 -19.94
N GLY A 135 19.46 -34.59 -21.09
CA GLY A 135 20.12 -35.84 -21.45
C GLY A 135 19.23 -36.82 -22.21
N THR A 136 17.99 -36.44 -22.54
CA THR A 136 17.11 -37.19 -23.44
C THR A 136 16.99 -36.57 -24.84
N GLY A 137 17.59 -35.40 -25.03
CA GLY A 137 17.43 -34.59 -26.23
C GLY A 137 18.04 -35.21 -27.49
N VAL A 138 17.41 -34.93 -28.65
CA VAL A 138 17.88 -35.36 -29.98
C VAL A 138 17.82 -34.20 -30.97
N VAL A 139 18.90 -34.00 -31.73
CA VAL A 139 19.01 -33.09 -32.87
C VAL A 139 19.31 -33.92 -34.12
N ALA A 140 18.43 -33.82 -35.13
CA ALA A 140 18.54 -34.64 -36.33
C ALA A 140 19.85 -34.36 -37.11
N ALA A 141 20.28 -35.34 -37.90
CA ALA A 141 21.37 -35.16 -38.86
C ALA A 141 21.05 -34.02 -39.85
N ARG A 142 22.07 -33.27 -40.27
CA ARG A 142 21.96 -32.15 -41.21
C ARG A 142 20.85 -31.15 -40.85
N SER A 143 20.76 -30.80 -39.57
CA SER A 143 19.72 -29.89 -39.08
C SER A 143 20.30 -28.85 -38.12
N GLN A 144 19.54 -27.77 -37.97
CA GLN A 144 19.80 -26.73 -36.98
C GLN A 144 18.74 -26.80 -35.89
N ALA A 145 19.17 -26.47 -34.68
CA ALA A 145 18.34 -26.44 -33.50
C ALA A 145 18.71 -25.24 -32.63
N GLU A 146 17.78 -24.83 -31.78
CA GLU A 146 18.00 -23.75 -30.83
C GLU A 146 17.47 -24.15 -29.45
N ALA A 147 18.05 -23.56 -28.42
CA ALA A 147 17.49 -23.53 -27.09
C ALA A 147 17.47 -22.08 -26.60
N ASN A 148 16.30 -21.62 -26.15
CA ASN A 148 16.11 -20.25 -25.70
C ASN A 148 15.70 -20.23 -24.23
N TRP A 149 16.32 -19.34 -23.45
CA TRP A 149 16.03 -19.16 -22.04
C TRP A 149 15.69 -17.72 -21.72
N LEU A 150 14.77 -17.54 -20.77
CA LEU A 150 14.59 -16.32 -20.03
C LEU A 150 15.40 -16.39 -18.73
N ILE A 151 16.24 -15.37 -18.52
CA ILE A 151 17.07 -15.22 -17.31
C ILE A 151 16.59 -13.96 -16.58
N ILE A 152 16.18 -14.12 -15.33
CA ILE A 152 15.65 -13.05 -14.48
C ILE A 152 16.57 -12.89 -13.28
N PRO A 153 17.22 -11.72 -13.10
CA PRO A 153 18.03 -11.47 -11.91
C PRO A 153 17.15 -11.40 -10.66
N ALA A 154 17.61 -12.07 -9.59
CA ALA A 154 17.05 -11.94 -8.26
C ALA A 154 17.34 -10.55 -7.67
N ALA A 155 16.61 -10.17 -6.62
CA ALA A 155 16.81 -8.91 -5.92
C ALA A 155 18.27 -8.76 -5.45
N GLY A 156 18.88 -7.62 -5.74
CA GLY A 156 20.26 -7.30 -5.30
C GLY A 156 21.37 -7.77 -6.23
N THR A 157 21.08 -8.61 -7.23
CA THR A 157 22.07 -9.08 -8.22
C THR A 157 22.70 -7.93 -9.00
N GLY A 158 21.99 -6.81 -9.20
CA GLY A 158 22.54 -5.61 -9.85
C GLY A 158 23.51 -4.78 -8.99
N GLY A 159 23.67 -5.13 -7.71
CA GLY A 159 24.46 -4.35 -6.76
C GLY A 159 23.87 -2.96 -6.50
N PHE A 160 24.71 -2.09 -5.92
CA PHE A 160 24.30 -0.74 -5.47
C PHE A 160 24.89 0.39 -6.33
N SER A 161 25.83 0.07 -7.23
CA SER A 161 26.51 1.08 -8.04
C SER A 161 25.76 1.31 -9.35
N ALA A 162 25.69 2.56 -9.84
CA ALA A 162 25.03 2.88 -11.10
C ALA A 162 25.61 2.13 -12.33
N ALA A 163 26.82 1.57 -12.23
CA ALA A 163 27.42 0.75 -13.28
C ALA A 163 26.82 -0.67 -13.36
N GLY A 164 26.06 -1.10 -12.35
CA GLY A 164 25.54 -2.46 -12.23
C GLY A 164 26.62 -3.46 -11.80
N GLN A 165 26.31 -4.74 -11.99
CA GLN A 165 27.25 -5.85 -11.81
C GLN A 165 27.36 -6.67 -13.10
N ILE A 166 28.57 -7.14 -13.38
CA ILE A 166 28.88 -7.96 -14.56
C ILE A 166 28.78 -9.43 -14.19
N TYR A 167 28.18 -10.22 -15.09
CA TYR A 167 28.14 -11.66 -14.99
C TYR A 167 28.47 -12.29 -16.36
N TYR A 168 29.05 -13.48 -16.32
CA TYR A 168 29.31 -14.29 -17.51
C TYR A 168 28.35 -15.47 -17.56
N VAL A 169 27.65 -15.65 -18.68
CA VAL A 169 26.71 -16.74 -18.89
C VAL A 169 27.26 -17.66 -19.97
N GLY A 170 27.65 -18.87 -19.56
CA GLY A 170 28.16 -19.93 -20.42
C GLY A 170 27.28 -21.18 -20.37
N ALA A 171 27.76 -22.25 -20.99
CA ALA A 171 27.12 -23.55 -20.87
C ALA A 171 28.10 -24.70 -21.14
N THR A 172 27.83 -25.84 -20.53
CA THR A 172 28.45 -27.12 -20.88
C THR A 172 27.42 -27.99 -21.59
N ILE A 173 27.75 -28.43 -22.82
CA ILE A 173 26.89 -29.28 -23.65
C ILE A 173 27.48 -30.68 -23.68
N SER A 174 26.68 -31.70 -23.39
CA SER A 174 27.06 -33.10 -23.56
C SER A 174 26.07 -33.81 -24.49
N TYR A 175 26.58 -34.67 -25.38
CA TYR A 175 25.76 -35.44 -26.32
C TYR A 175 26.49 -36.71 -26.79
N VAL A 176 25.78 -37.63 -27.44
CA VAL A 176 26.31 -38.82 -28.09
C VAL A 176 26.13 -38.72 -29.60
N GLN A 177 27.20 -38.99 -30.35
CA GLN A 177 27.19 -39.03 -31.82
C GLN A 177 27.99 -40.24 -32.30
N GLY A 178 27.38 -41.11 -33.10
CA GLY A 178 28.04 -42.31 -33.60
C GLY A 178 28.44 -43.32 -32.52
N GLY A 179 27.78 -43.29 -31.35
CA GLY A 179 28.08 -44.14 -30.20
C GLY A 179 29.16 -43.58 -29.25
N GLU A 180 29.74 -42.42 -29.54
CA GLU A 180 30.73 -41.76 -28.67
C GLU A 180 30.12 -40.55 -27.96
N SER A 181 30.35 -40.43 -26.65
CA SER A 181 30.00 -39.25 -25.86
C SER A 181 31.00 -38.12 -26.09
N LYS A 182 30.47 -36.92 -26.32
CA LYS A 182 31.24 -35.68 -26.49
C LYS A 182 30.72 -34.62 -25.53
N THR A 183 31.64 -33.80 -25.03
CA THR A 183 31.35 -32.65 -24.20
C THR A 183 32.03 -31.42 -24.78
N VAL A 184 31.30 -30.31 -24.86
CA VAL A 184 31.76 -29.03 -25.40
C VAL A 184 31.39 -27.92 -24.41
N SER A 185 32.36 -27.10 -24.05
CA SER A 185 32.11 -25.86 -23.30
C SER A 185 31.85 -24.71 -24.26
N VAL A 186 30.75 -24.00 -24.03
CA VAL A 186 30.37 -22.78 -24.75
C VAL A 186 31.13 -21.62 -24.13
N VAL A 187 31.72 -20.78 -24.98
CA VAL A 187 32.39 -19.55 -24.52
C VAL A 187 31.33 -18.65 -23.88
N PRO A 188 31.51 -18.21 -22.63
CA PRO A 188 30.54 -17.36 -21.96
C PRO A 188 30.34 -16.03 -22.69
N ASP A 189 29.10 -15.53 -22.67
CA ASP A 189 28.77 -14.16 -23.03
C ASP A 189 28.65 -13.28 -21.77
N THR A 190 28.77 -11.97 -21.92
CA THR A 190 28.75 -11.02 -20.80
C THR A 190 27.38 -10.33 -20.70
N ILE A 191 26.80 -10.33 -19.51
CA ILE A 191 25.62 -9.52 -19.17
C ILE A 191 25.97 -8.50 -18.08
N THR A 192 25.25 -7.38 -18.09
CA THR A 192 25.34 -6.37 -17.03
C THR A 192 23.97 -6.19 -16.41
N VAL A 193 23.86 -6.51 -15.12
CA VAL A 193 22.64 -6.37 -14.33
C VAL A 193 22.62 -4.98 -13.71
N GLU A 194 21.62 -4.19 -14.06
CA GLU A 194 21.44 -2.85 -13.48
C GLU A 194 20.99 -2.95 -12.01
N PRO A 195 21.33 -1.97 -11.15
CA PRO A 195 20.76 -1.88 -9.81
C PRO A 195 19.23 -1.95 -9.87
N GLN A 196 18.65 -2.71 -8.96
CA GLN A 196 17.21 -2.93 -8.92
C GLN A 196 16.57 -2.11 -7.80
N PRO A 197 15.31 -1.66 -7.98
CA PRO A 197 14.53 -1.11 -6.88
C PRO A 197 14.24 -2.22 -5.86
N LEU A 198 13.92 -1.81 -4.64
CA LEU A 198 13.40 -2.67 -3.59
C LEU A 198 12.35 -1.84 -2.87
N LEU A 199 11.12 -2.34 -2.79
CA LEU A 199 9.97 -1.53 -2.42
C LEU A 199 9.38 -1.99 -1.09
N ALA A 200 9.24 -1.05 -0.16
CA ALA A 200 8.43 -1.21 1.05
C ALA A 200 7.13 -0.42 0.88
N LEU A 201 5.99 -1.08 1.09
CA LEU A 201 4.68 -0.47 0.98
C LEU A 201 4.09 -0.29 2.37
N ASP A 202 3.75 0.95 2.73
CA ASP A 202 2.96 1.27 3.92
C ASP A 202 1.53 1.59 3.49
N TYR A 203 0.56 0.95 4.10
CA TYR A 203 -0.86 1.23 3.85
C TYR A 203 -1.50 1.83 5.09
N PHE A 204 -2.41 2.76 4.88
CA PHE A 204 -3.03 3.55 5.94
C PHE A 204 -4.54 3.48 5.83
N LEU A 205 -5.20 2.98 6.86
CA LEU A 205 -6.65 2.85 6.90
C LEU A 205 -7.17 3.19 8.30
N PRO A 206 -8.23 4.01 8.44
CA PRO A 206 -8.74 4.37 9.76
C PRO A 206 -9.46 3.19 10.40
N SER A 207 -9.39 3.06 11.73
CA SER A 207 -10.13 2.00 12.43
C SER A 207 -11.64 2.13 12.29
N ASP A 208 -12.16 3.36 12.35
CA ASP A 208 -13.60 3.62 12.31
C ASP A 208 -14.01 4.34 11.02
N VAL A 209 -15.12 3.90 10.43
CA VAL A 209 -15.77 4.58 9.31
C VAL A 209 -17.23 4.86 9.64
N TYR A 210 -17.71 6.04 9.26
CA TYR A 210 -19.03 6.53 9.64
C TYR A 210 -19.93 6.67 8.41
N SER A 211 -21.14 6.14 8.52
CA SER A 211 -22.21 6.20 7.53
C SER A 211 -23.56 5.92 8.22
N ASP A 212 -24.57 5.51 7.46
CA ASP A 212 -25.89 5.17 7.98
C ASP A 212 -25.79 4.11 9.09
N ASP A 213 -26.36 4.39 10.26
CA ASP A 213 -26.56 3.43 11.33
C ASP A 213 -27.98 2.82 11.18
N PRO A 214 -28.10 1.54 10.78
CA PRO A 214 -29.41 0.92 10.55
C PRO A 214 -30.27 0.80 11.82
N PHE A 215 -29.70 1.07 13.00
CA PHE A 215 -30.39 1.04 14.28
C PHE A 215 -30.89 2.42 14.73
N THR A 216 -30.59 3.50 14.01
CA THR A 216 -31.16 4.83 14.27
C THR A 216 -32.34 5.10 13.31
N PRO A 217 -33.32 5.93 13.74
CA PRO A 217 -34.45 6.31 12.87
C PRO A 217 -34.07 7.39 11.84
N ILE A 218 -32.87 7.94 11.90
CA ILE A 218 -32.39 9.05 11.05
C ILE A 218 -31.31 8.47 10.16
N VAL A 219 -31.40 8.69 8.86
CA VAL A 219 -30.33 8.26 7.95
C VAL A 219 -29.17 9.24 8.03
N GLU A 220 -28.01 8.80 8.52
CA GLU A 220 -26.79 9.59 8.55
C GLU A 220 -26.12 9.64 7.15
N PRO A 221 -25.59 10.80 6.72
CA PRO A 221 -24.82 10.86 5.49
C PRO A 221 -23.48 10.12 5.64
N PRO A 222 -22.99 9.42 4.61
CA PRO A 222 -21.67 8.79 4.64
C PRO A 222 -20.58 9.85 4.81
N GLU A 223 -19.65 9.59 5.74
CA GLU A 223 -18.45 10.40 5.92
C GLU A 223 -17.31 9.84 5.06
N PRO A 224 -16.67 10.66 4.21
CA PRO A 224 -15.53 10.20 3.43
C PRO A 224 -14.34 9.87 4.32
N PHE A 225 -13.64 8.78 3.99
CA PHE A 225 -12.43 8.33 4.65
C PHE A 225 -11.34 7.97 3.64
N THR A 226 -10.09 8.00 4.10
CA THR A 226 -8.92 7.75 3.25
C THR A 226 -8.45 6.31 3.39
N LEU A 227 -8.22 5.64 2.25
CA LEU A 227 -7.24 4.56 2.14
C LEU A 227 -5.97 5.16 1.54
N GLY A 228 -4.89 5.15 2.30
CA GLY A 228 -3.59 5.66 1.89
C GLY A 228 -2.62 4.54 1.55
N VAL A 229 -1.70 4.81 0.64
CA VAL A 229 -0.52 3.98 0.39
C VAL A 229 0.71 4.87 0.26
N ARG A 230 1.84 4.44 0.79
CA ARG A 230 3.16 5.02 0.55
C ARG A 230 4.08 3.92 0.05
N ILE A 231 4.75 4.18 -1.06
CA ILE A 231 5.74 3.29 -1.66
C ILE A 231 7.10 3.90 -1.43
N LYS A 232 7.94 3.23 -0.63
CA LYS A 232 9.34 3.58 -0.39
C LYS A 232 10.24 2.73 -1.27
N ASN A 233 11.13 3.35 -2.05
CA ASN A 233 12.16 2.62 -2.77
C ASN A 233 13.47 2.59 -1.95
N THR A 234 13.70 1.49 -1.25
CA THR A 234 14.91 1.21 -0.47
C THR A 234 16.04 0.62 -1.33
N GLY A 235 15.75 0.22 -2.57
CA GLY A 235 16.73 -0.32 -3.51
C GLY A 235 17.55 0.75 -4.21
N ALA A 236 18.66 0.32 -4.83
CA ALA A 236 19.57 1.21 -5.54
C ALA A 236 19.12 1.56 -6.97
N GLY A 237 18.16 0.80 -7.52
CA GLY A 237 17.58 1.04 -8.83
C GLY A 237 16.33 1.89 -8.81
N VAL A 238 15.93 2.38 -9.98
CA VAL A 238 14.65 3.07 -10.18
C VAL A 238 13.54 2.04 -10.33
N ALA A 239 12.43 2.23 -9.61
CA ALA A 239 11.20 1.48 -9.88
C ALA A 239 10.46 2.15 -11.03
N ARG A 240 10.58 1.57 -12.23
CA ARG A 240 10.05 2.16 -13.46
C ARG A 240 8.59 1.77 -13.68
N ARG A 241 7.78 2.75 -14.07
CA ARG A 241 6.34 2.58 -14.37
C ARG A 241 5.57 1.83 -13.27
N MET A 242 5.80 2.21 -12.03
CA MET A 242 5.16 1.63 -10.87
C MET A 242 3.65 1.91 -10.89
N ARG A 243 2.86 0.84 -10.80
CA ARG A 243 1.41 0.91 -10.70
C ARG A 243 0.93 -0.03 -9.60
N ILE A 244 -0.05 0.44 -8.85
CA ILE A 244 -0.84 -0.40 -7.96
C ILE A 244 -2.23 -0.51 -8.57
N ASP A 245 -2.66 -1.73 -8.81
CA ASP A 245 -4.01 -2.09 -9.20
C ASP A 245 -4.62 -2.92 -8.07
N THR A 246 -5.44 -2.26 -7.27
CA THR A 246 -6.03 -2.84 -6.08
C THR A 246 -7.37 -3.51 -6.43
N ALA A 247 -7.69 -4.66 -5.83
CA ALA A 247 -9.04 -5.23 -5.93
C ALA A 247 -9.99 -4.55 -4.93
N GLN A 248 -11.31 -4.56 -5.19
CA GLN A 248 -12.27 -3.97 -4.25
C GLN A 248 -12.12 -4.61 -2.85
N PRO A 249 -12.08 -3.80 -1.77
CA PRO A 249 -12.05 -4.30 -0.42
C PRO A 249 -13.16 -5.33 -0.20
N SER A 250 -12.81 -6.51 0.28
CA SER A 250 -13.77 -7.58 0.57
C SER A 250 -14.01 -7.71 2.06
N ILE A 251 -15.27 -7.86 2.43
CA ILE A 251 -15.68 -8.11 3.81
C ILE A 251 -15.47 -9.60 4.10
N VAL A 252 -14.50 -9.92 4.94
CA VAL A 252 -14.14 -11.31 5.25
C VAL A 252 -14.89 -11.85 6.47
N ASP A 253 -15.38 -10.95 7.33
CA ASP A 253 -16.30 -11.30 8.41
C ASP A 253 -17.32 -10.17 8.58
N ASN A 254 -18.60 -10.55 8.49
CA ASN A 254 -19.74 -9.71 8.83
C ASN A 254 -20.82 -10.62 9.40
N GLN A 255 -20.80 -10.78 10.71
CA GLN A 255 -21.73 -11.63 11.45
C GLN A 255 -23.20 -11.21 11.28
N GLN A 256 -23.46 -10.00 10.80
CA GLN A 256 -24.79 -9.45 10.56
C GLN A 256 -25.26 -9.61 9.10
N GLY A 257 -24.41 -10.08 8.18
CA GLY A 257 -24.76 -10.32 6.77
C GLY A 257 -25.11 -9.04 5.98
N LEU A 258 -24.65 -7.88 6.45
CA LEU A 258 -24.93 -6.59 5.83
C LEU A 258 -24.08 -6.37 4.56
N LEU A 259 -24.70 -5.85 3.51
CA LEU A 259 -24.01 -5.49 2.27
C LEU A 259 -23.29 -4.15 2.49
N VAL A 260 -21.99 -4.20 2.82
CA VAL A 260 -21.13 -3.00 2.83
C VAL A 260 -20.58 -2.80 1.42
N ALA A 261 -20.83 -1.63 0.83
CA ALA A 261 -20.25 -1.25 -0.46
C ALA A 261 -19.33 -0.06 -0.27
N PHE A 262 -18.16 -0.12 -0.90
CA PHE A 262 -17.21 0.99 -0.96
C PHE A 262 -17.40 1.75 -2.27
N ASN A 263 -17.49 3.07 -2.17
CA ASN A 263 -17.53 3.97 -3.32
C ASN A 263 -16.29 4.85 -3.32
N ILE A 264 -15.60 4.94 -4.46
CA ILE A 264 -14.42 5.80 -4.62
C ILE A 264 -14.90 7.16 -5.08
N GLU A 265 -14.77 8.16 -4.22
CA GLU A 265 -15.13 9.55 -4.52
C GLU A 265 -14.01 10.27 -5.26
N GLY A 266 -12.76 9.88 -5.00
CA GLY A 266 -11.59 10.44 -5.65
C GLY A 266 -10.36 9.58 -5.42
N SER A 267 -9.42 9.68 -6.34
CA SER A 267 -8.11 9.03 -6.28
C SER A 267 -7.04 10.08 -6.48
N PHE A 268 -5.89 9.93 -5.85
CA PHE A 268 -4.79 10.89 -5.91
C PHE A 268 -3.44 10.17 -5.91
N VAL A 269 -2.49 10.69 -6.69
CA VAL A 269 -1.07 10.33 -6.61
C VAL A 269 -0.31 11.59 -6.25
N GLN A 270 0.45 11.53 -5.16
CA GLN A 270 0.90 12.73 -4.45
C GLN A 270 -0.32 13.61 -4.11
N ASN A 271 -0.37 14.84 -4.63
CA ASN A 271 -1.51 15.74 -4.53
C ASN A 271 -2.34 15.84 -5.82
N GLU A 272 -1.92 15.16 -6.88
CA GLU A 272 -2.56 15.29 -8.18
C GLU A 272 -3.75 14.33 -8.29
N PRO A 273 -4.93 14.80 -8.73
CA PRO A 273 -6.07 13.93 -8.96
C PRO A 273 -5.77 12.85 -10.01
N ALA A 274 -6.12 11.61 -9.69
CA ALA A 274 -6.12 10.47 -10.58
C ALA A 274 -7.56 10.07 -10.94
N GLN A 275 -7.72 9.12 -11.86
CA GLN A 275 -9.04 8.56 -12.16
C GLN A 275 -9.59 7.86 -10.91
N PRO A 276 -10.88 8.06 -10.55
CA PRO A 276 -11.52 7.48 -9.36
C PRO A 276 -11.74 5.97 -9.53
N THR A 277 -10.63 5.26 -9.57
CA THR A 277 -10.51 3.81 -9.73
C THR A 277 -9.50 3.31 -8.71
N LEU A 278 -9.47 2.00 -8.50
CA LEU A 278 -8.49 1.34 -7.65
C LEU A 278 -7.09 1.25 -8.28
N LEU A 279 -6.95 1.67 -9.53
CA LEU A 279 -5.66 1.79 -10.19
C LEU A 279 -5.06 3.16 -9.92
N LEU A 280 -3.86 3.17 -9.35
CA LEU A 280 -2.99 4.34 -9.24
C LEU A 280 -1.71 4.13 -10.06
N ASP A 281 -1.40 5.08 -10.93
CA ASP A 281 -0.15 5.12 -11.69
C ASP A 281 0.83 6.08 -11.03
N PHE A 282 1.88 5.53 -10.44
CA PHE A 282 2.91 6.29 -9.74
C PHE A 282 4.04 6.74 -10.68
N GLY A 283 4.10 6.21 -11.91
CA GLY A 283 5.23 6.41 -12.81
C GLY A 283 6.54 5.89 -12.20
N ASP A 284 7.63 6.61 -12.42
CA ASP A 284 8.94 6.19 -11.92
C ASP A 284 9.16 6.63 -10.46
N ILE A 285 9.73 5.77 -9.63
CA ILE A 285 10.16 6.06 -8.25
C ILE A 285 11.67 5.87 -8.17
N GLU A 286 12.39 6.98 -8.02
CA GLU A 286 13.85 7.00 -7.92
C GLU A 286 14.34 6.24 -6.67
N SER A 287 15.60 5.80 -6.71
CA SER A 287 16.24 5.16 -5.56
C SER A 287 16.22 6.10 -4.34
N ALA A 288 15.95 5.54 -3.15
CA ALA A 288 15.89 6.27 -1.89
C ALA A 288 14.82 7.39 -1.85
N THR A 289 13.82 7.33 -2.74
CA THR A 289 12.67 8.24 -2.74
C THR A 289 11.37 7.49 -2.49
N SER A 290 10.31 8.25 -2.25
CA SER A 290 8.98 7.70 -1.99
C SER A 290 7.91 8.41 -2.80
N LYS A 291 6.78 7.75 -3.00
CA LYS A 291 5.54 8.36 -3.48
C LYS A 291 4.36 7.87 -2.67
N VAL A 292 3.34 8.72 -2.56
CA VAL A 292 2.07 8.40 -1.86
C VAL A 292 0.90 8.38 -2.83
N GLY A 293 -0.09 7.57 -2.49
CA GLY A 293 -1.36 7.44 -3.17
C GLY A 293 -2.50 7.49 -2.16
N ARG A 294 -3.65 8.02 -2.58
CA ARG A 294 -4.85 8.10 -1.73
C ARG A 294 -6.09 7.75 -2.53
N TRP A 295 -6.97 6.96 -1.92
CA TRP A 295 -8.35 6.82 -2.32
C TRP A 295 -9.21 7.46 -1.25
N ASN A 296 -10.00 8.46 -1.65
CA ASN A 296 -11.06 9.00 -0.82
C ASN A 296 -12.33 8.18 -1.09
N MET A 297 -12.85 7.52 -0.07
CA MET A 297 -13.91 6.53 -0.18
C MET A 297 -15.06 6.81 0.77
N THR A 298 -16.25 6.36 0.41
CA THR A 298 -17.40 6.27 1.30
C THR A 298 -17.88 4.83 1.41
N THR A 299 -18.51 4.52 2.54
CA THR A 299 -19.11 3.21 2.83
C THR A 299 -20.63 3.36 3.00
N THR A 300 -21.38 2.30 2.77
CA THR A 300 -22.84 2.29 2.98
C THR A 300 -23.25 2.13 4.45
N LEU A 301 -22.35 1.70 5.33
CA LEU A 301 -22.65 1.42 6.73
C LEU A 301 -21.50 1.85 7.64
N THR A 302 -21.84 2.36 8.83
CA THR A 302 -20.89 2.57 9.92
C THR A 302 -20.28 1.23 10.36
N GLY A 303 -18.97 1.21 10.61
CA GLY A 303 -18.29 0.02 11.08
C GLY A 303 -16.87 0.29 11.55
N GLN A 304 -16.29 -0.72 12.19
CA GLN A 304 -14.88 -0.74 12.58
C GLN A 304 -14.14 -1.78 11.75
N PHE A 305 -12.98 -1.42 11.20
CA PHE A 305 -12.07 -2.36 10.55
C PHE A 305 -11.26 -3.09 11.61
N SER A 306 -11.48 -4.39 11.74
CA SER A 306 -10.85 -5.22 12.77
C SER A 306 -9.48 -5.77 12.37
N GLU A 307 -9.21 -5.88 11.07
CA GLU A 307 -7.95 -6.37 10.52
C GLU A 307 -7.81 -5.86 9.08
N PHE A 308 -6.60 -5.54 8.68
CA PHE A 308 -6.24 -5.15 7.32
C PHE A 308 -4.96 -5.90 6.92
N THR A 309 -5.11 -6.84 5.99
CA THR A 309 -4.00 -7.59 5.38
C THR A 309 -3.77 -7.10 3.97
N ALA A 310 -2.51 -7.01 3.58
CA ALA A 310 -2.11 -6.67 2.23
C ALA A 310 -1.01 -7.64 1.81
N ASP A 311 -1.38 -8.58 0.95
CA ASP A 311 -0.49 -9.60 0.41
C ASP A 311 0.00 -9.19 -0.97
N PHE A 312 1.20 -9.64 -1.31
CA PHE A 312 1.72 -9.59 -2.67
C PHE A 312 2.13 -11.00 -3.10
N SER A 313 1.88 -11.34 -4.36
CA SER A 313 2.38 -12.56 -4.98
C SER A 313 3.11 -12.21 -6.26
N HIS A 314 4.25 -12.86 -6.51
CA HIS A 314 4.97 -12.78 -7.77
C HIS A 314 4.78 -14.08 -8.55
N ASP A 315 4.64 -13.99 -9.86
CA ASP A 315 4.37 -15.16 -10.71
C ASP A 315 5.51 -16.20 -10.59
N ASP A 316 5.17 -17.44 -10.23
CA ASP A 316 6.10 -18.56 -10.16
C ASP A 316 6.82 -18.79 -11.51
N ALA A 317 6.13 -18.55 -12.63
CA ALA A 317 6.72 -18.64 -13.96
C ALA A 317 7.80 -17.58 -14.19
N LEU A 318 7.86 -16.54 -13.36
CA LEU A 318 8.82 -15.45 -13.40
C LEU A 318 9.77 -15.45 -12.18
N GLY A 319 9.83 -16.55 -11.44
CA GLY A 319 10.79 -16.77 -10.35
C GLY A 319 10.22 -16.64 -8.94
N GLY A 320 8.90 -16.46 -8.80
CA GLY A 320 8.23 -16.43 -7.50
C GLY A 320 8.87 -15.45 -6.51
N ALA A 321 9.01 -15.87 -5.26
CA ALA A 321 9.57 -15.06 -4.18
C ALA A 321 11.02 -14.60 -4.44
N LEU A 322 11.83 -15.40 -5.14
CA LEU A 322 13.24 -15.10 -5.45
C LEU A 322 13.41 -13.76 -6.17
N THR A 323 12.49 -13.50 -7.08
CA THR A 323 12.54 -12.35 -7.98
C THR A 323 11.66 -11.20 -7.52
N SER A 324 10.97 -11.34 -6.39
CA SER A 324 10.18 -10.23 -5.84
C SER A 324 11.06 -9.01 -5.55
N LEU A 325 10.57 -7.82 -5.88
CA LEU A 325 11.16 -6.54 -5.46
C LEU A 325 10.28 -5.82 -4.44
N ILE A 326 9.30 -6.52 -3.87
CA ILE A 326 8.54 -6.06 -2.71
C ILE A 326 9.19 -6.68 -1.48
N GLU A 327 9.77 -5.82 -0.63
CA GLU A 327 10.42 -6.18 0.62
C GLU A 327 9.40 -6.40 1.74
N SER A 328 8.43 -5.49 1.83
CA SER A 328 7.41 -5.53 2.88
C SER A 328 6.14 -4.83 2.45
N VAL A 329 5.05 -5.26 3.09
CA VAL A 329 3.75 -4.58 3.03
C VAL A 329 3.26 -4.44 4.46
N THR A 330 3.13 -3.21 4.94
CA THR A 330 2.87 -2.92 6.35
C THR A 330 1.58 -2.12 6.50
N PRO A 331 0.57 -2.68 7.17
CA PRO A 331 -0.65 -1.96 7.51
C PRO A 331 -0.45 -1.03 8.72
N HIS A 332 -1.03 0.16 8.68
CA HIS A 332 -1.04 1.14 9.78
C HIS A 332 -2.45 1.67 10.01
N GLU A 333 -2.80 1.88 11.28
CA GLU A 333 -4.04 2.55 11.66
C GLU A 333 -3.92 4.05 11.36
N LEU A 334 -4.64 4.52 10.35
CA LEU A 334 -4.69 5.93 10.00
C LEU A 334 -5.47 6.71 11.06
N VAL A 335 -4.80 7.66 11.68
CA VAL A 335 -5.43 8.62 12.59
C VAL A 335 -5.99 9.79 11.79
N LYS A 336 -5.17 10.34 10.88
CA LYS A 336 -5.58 11.43 9.99
C LYS A 336 -4.60 11.66 8.84
N ASP A 337 -5.10 12.10 7.69
CA ASP A 337 -4.27 12.82 6.71
C ASP A 337 -3.79 14.14 7.32
N VAL A 338 -2.49 14.40 7.22
CA VAL A 338 -1.87 15.63 7.74
C VAL A 338 -0.96 16.23 6.68
N LEU A 339 -0.43 17.41 6.95
CA LEU A 339 0.65 18.00 6.17
C LEU A 339 1.71 18.47 7.15
N VAL A 340 2.94 17.98 7.00
CA VAL A 340 4.09 18.45 7.77
C VAL A 340 4.62 19.72 7.12
N ASP A 341 4.13 20.86 7.60
CA ASP A 341 4.44 22.20 7.08
C ASP A 341 5.79 22.78 7.58
N LEU A 342 6.76 21.91 7.89
CA LEU A 342 8.08 22.33 8.36
C LEU A 342 8.99 22.78 7.21
N ASP A 343 9.95 23.66 7.50
CA ASP A 343 10.91 24.12 6.49
C ASP A 343 11.70 22.96 5.88
N GLY A 344 11.79 22.95 4.55
CA GLY A 344 12.42 21.89 3.78
C GLY A 344 11.57 20.62 3.60
N ARG A 345 10.27 20.66 3.90
CA ARG A 345 9.31 19.61 3.54
C ARG A 345 8.59 19.92 2.23
N ASP A 346 8.08 18.87 1.59
CA ASP A 346 7.23 19.04 0.43
C ASP A 346 5.81 19.52 0.82
N SER A 347 4.96 19.71 -0.19
CA SER A 347 3.57 20.14 0.00
C SER A 347 2.58 18.98 -0.11
N VAL A 348 3.08 17.75 -0.20
CA VAL A 348 2.29 16.55 -0.41
C VAL A 348 1.72 16.11 0.93
N GLY A 349 0.44 15.72 0.95
CA GLY A 349 -0.15 15.22 2.18
C GLY A 349 0.63 14.00 2.73
N ASP A 350 0.67 13.91 4.05
CA ASP A 350 1.29 12.86 4.85
C ASP A 350 0.24 12.05 5.62
N PHE A 351 0.66 10.98 6.29
CA PHE A 351 -0.23 10.15 7.10
C PHE A 351 0.19 10.16 8.56
N LEU A 352 -0.67 10.67 9.45
CA LEU A 352 -0.52 10.42 10.88
C LEU A 352 -1.16 9.07 11.21
N ALA A 353 -0.37 8.13 11.69
CA ALA A 353 -0.82 6.79 12.02
C ALA A 353 -0.44 6.38 13.44
N LEU A 354 -1.15 5.40 13.98
CA LEU A 354 -0.82 4.73 15.24
C LEU A 354 -0.11 3.41 14.91
N ASP A 355 1.16 3.32 15.29
CA ASP A 355 2.01 2.14 15.15
C ASP A 355 2.14 1.46 16.52
N ILE A 356 1.32 0.43 16.73
CA ILE A 356 1.14 -0.29 18.00
C ILE A 356 0.64 0.65 19.11
N ASP A 357 1.54 1.39 19.75
CA ASP A 357 1.27 2.33 20.84
C ASP A 357 1.93 3.70 20.61
N THR A 358 2.54 3.92 19.44
CA THR A 358 3.30 5.13 19.13
C THR A 358 2.71 5.84 17.92
N TYR A 359 2.35 7.12 18.09
CA TYR A 359 1.96 7.95 16.96
C TYR A 359 3.18 8.29 16.11
N ARG A 360 3.04 8.14 14.79
CA ARG A 360 4.07 8.49 13.82
C ARG A 360 3.44 9.23 12.65
N THR A 361 4.13 10.25 12.17
CA THR A 361 3.85 10.83 10.86
C THR A 361 4.70 10.09 9.83
N TYR A 362 4.04 9.49 8.86
CA TYR A 362 4.62 8.87 7.69
C TYR A 362 4.60 9.90 6.56
N GLU A 363 5.74 10.56 6.39
CA GLU A 363 5.89 11.66 5.46
C GLU A 363 6.00 11.14 4.02
N SER A 364 5.45 11.90 3.08
CA SER A 364 5.40 11.66 1.63
C SER A 364 6.79 11.44 1.03
N GLU A 365 7.80 12.13 1.57
CA GLU A 365 9.21 12.06 1.19
C GLU A 365 9.93 10.81 1.73
N GLY A 366 9.23 9.97 2.52
CA GLY A 366 9.74 8.72 3.07
C GLY A 366 10.31 8.81 4.48
N THR A 367 10.24 9.97 5.13
CA THR A 367 10.64 10.12 6.53
C THR A 367 9.53 9.60 7.46
N ASP A 368 9.93 8.93 8.55
CA ASP A 368 9.01 8.52 9.62
C ASP A 368 9.36 9.29 10.88
N THR A 369 8.43 10.14 11.33
CA THR A 369 8.67 11.05 12.46
C THR A 369 7.80 10.65 13.64
N VAL A 370 8.42 10.46 14.82
CA VAL A 370 7.69 10.17 16.06
C VAL A 370 6.89 11.40 16.49
N VAL A 371 5.63 11.17 16.87
CA VAL A 371 4.69 12.19 17.31
C VAL A 371 4.32 11.97 18.77
N VAL A 372 4.38 13.04 19.57
CA VAL A 372 4.02 13.00 20.99
C VAL A 372 2.53 13.25 21.15
N ASP A 373 1.84 12.31 21.79
CA ASP A 373 0.44 12.51 22.16
C ASP A 373 0.30 13.45 23.36
N ARG A 374 -0.42 14.55 23.13
CA ARG A 374 -0.74 15.62 24.09
C ARG A 374 -2.23 15.64 24.43
N SER A 375 -3.00 14.66 23.98
CA SER A 375 -4.46 14.62 24.15
C SER A 375 -4.89 14.65 25.62
N SER A 376 -4.15 14.00 26.52
CA SER A 376 -4.49 13.95 27.95
C SER A 376 -4.38 15.30 28.67
N GLU A 377 -3.57 16.22 28.15
CA GLU A 377 -3.37 17.57 28.68
C GLU A 377 -3.97 18.66 27.78
N ALA A 378 -4.61 18.26 26.68
CA ALA A 378 -5.22 19.18 25.74
C ALA A 378 -6.55 19.72 26.29
N GLY A 379 -6.74 21.04 26.17
CA GLY A 379 -7.97 21.74 26.52
C GLY A 379 -8.66 22.31 25.29
N LEU A 380 -10.00 22.38 25.35
CA LEU A 380 -10.83 23.02 24.34
C LEU A 380 -11.66 24.13 25.00
N ASP A 381 -11.31 25.39 24.72
CA ASP A 381 -12.01 26.56 25.26
C ASP A 381 -12.91 27.20 24.21
N ILE A 382 -14.17 27.44 24.57
CA ILE A 382 -15.12 28.14 23.72
C ILE A 382 -14.80 29.64 23.71
N GLN A 383 -14.67 30.19 22.51
CA GLN A 383 -14.43 31.60 22.26
C GLN A 383 -15.70 32.27 21.66
N PRO A 384 -15.78 33.61 21.67
CA PRO A 384 -16.84 34.32 20.95
C PRO A 384 -16.91 33.94 19.46
N ASP A 385 -18.08 34.11 18.87
CA ASP A 385 -18.35 33.85 17.44
C ASP A 385 -18.24 32.38 17.01
N LEU A 386 -18.55 31.43 17.92
CA LEU A 386 -18.43 29.98 17.67
C LEU A 386 -17.01 29.57 17.28
N ARG A 387 -16.01 30.27 17.83
CA ARG A 387 -14.62 29.85 17.74
C ARG A 387 -14.26 28.97 18.91
N TYR A 388 -13.31 28.07 18.70
CA TYR A 388 -12.79 27.22 19.76
C TYR A 388 -11.28 27.31 19.77
N LEU A 389 -10.70 27.43 20.95
CA LEU A 389 -9.26 27.47 21.16
C LEU A 389 -8.80 26.12 21.70
N VAL A 390 -7.98 25.41 20.93
CA VAL A 390 -7.29 24.21 21.40
C VAL A 390 -5.97 24.63 22.03
N THR A 391 -5.71 24.16 23.25
CA THR A 391 -4.45 24.40 23.98
C THR A 391 -3.84 23.08 24.41
N PHE A 392 -2.52 22.98 24.40
CA PHE A 392 -1.77 21.85 24.95
C PHE A 392 -0.32 22.28 25.24
N THR A 393 0.40 21.48 26.02
CA THR A 393 1.80 21.77 26.36
C THR A 393 2.68 21.66 25.11
N PRO A 394 3.46 22.70 24.77
CA PRO A 394 4.41 22.64 23.65
C PRO A 394 5.40 21.47 23.79
N SER A 395 5.84 20.95 22.65
CA SER A 395 6.72 19.79 22.56
C SER A 395 7.83 20.10 21.58
N THR A 396 9.07 19.67 21.87
CA THR A 396 10.18 19.82 20.92
C THR A 396 10.10 18.87 19.72
N LEU A 397 9.26 17.85 19.86
CA LEU A 397 8.89 16.92 18.81
C LEU A 397 7.53 17.32 18.27
N GLN A 398 7.29 16.95 17.02
CA GLN A 398 5.98 16.82 16.41
C GLN A 398 4.95 16.32 17.46
N ALA A 399 3.82 17.02 17.62
CA ALA A 399 2.82 16.74 18.65
C ALA A 399 1.43 16.53 18.07
N PHE A 400 0.66 15.63 18.67
CA PHE A 400 -0.73 15.37 18.33
C PHE A 400 -1.61 15.69 19.53
N ALA A 401 -2.79 16.27 19.31
CA ALA A 401 -3.76 16.51 20.36
C ALA A 401 -5.18 16.24 19.86
N ARG A 402 -5.90 15.39 20.59
CA ARG A 402 -7.32 15.11 20.43
C ARG A 402 -8.06 15.64 21.66
N VAL A 403 -9.17 16.32 21.41
CA VAL A 403 -10.08 16.84 22.43
C VAL A 403 -11.50 16.38 22.09
N ASN A 404 -12.33 16.19 23.11
CA ASN A 404 -13.72 15.80 22.91
C ASN A 404 -14.52 16.92 22.24
N ASP A 405 -15.38 16.55 21.31
CA ASP A 405 -16.34 17.48 20.73
C ASP A 405 -17.54 17.68 21.68
N GLU A 406 -17.52 18.77 22.42
CA GLU A 406 -18.63 19.19 23.30
C GLU A 406 -19.94 19.44 22.53
N SER A 407 -19.87 19.66 21.22
CA SER A 407 -21.05 19.84 20.37
C SER A 407 -21.72 18.53 19.95
N ARG A 408 -21.09 17.38 20.21
CA ARG A 408 -21.58 16.03 19.85
C ARG A 408 -21.98 15.94 18.37
N GLY A 409 -21.14 16.46 17.48
CA GLY A 409 -21.35 16.45 16.03
C GLY A 409 -22.33 17.49 15.50
N SER A 410 -22.92 18.34 16.36
CA SER A 410 -23.88 19.36 15.90
C SER A 410 -23.23 20.56 15.19
N LEU A 411 -21.91 20.68 15.28
CA LEU A 411 -21.13 21.72 14.62
C LEU A 411 -20.08 21.10 13.69
N ARG A 412 -19.91 21.72 12.51
CA ARG A 412 -18.87 21.36 11.55
C ARG A 412 -17.73 22.36 11.60
N ILE A 413 -16.49 21.87 11.66
CA ILE A 413 -15.28 22.68 11.51
C ILE A 413 -15.23 23.19 10.07
N ILE A 414 -15.14 24.51 9.90
CA ILE A 414 -15.04 25.17 8.58
C ILE A 414 -13.67 25.77 8.30
N GLY A 415 -12.78 25.76 9.29
CA GLY A 415 -11.40 26.22 9.15
C GLY A 415 -10.66 26.14 10.47
N ALA A 416 -9.34 26.06 10.38
CA ALA A 416 -8.43 26.07 11.50
C ALA A 416 -7.28 27.04 11.23
N THR A 417 -6.80 27.71 12.28
CA THR A 417 -5.65 28.61 12.18
C THR A 417 -4.73 28.40 13.35
N ARG A 418 -3.45 28.16 13.07
CA ARG A 418 -2.42 28.07 14.11
C ARG A 418 -2.15 29.49 14.61
N VAL A 419 -2.29 29.72 15.91
CA VAL A 419 -2.23 31.07 16.52
C VAL A 419 -0.81 31.61 16.57
N SER A 420 0.19 30.72 16.65
CA SER A 420 1.61 31.11 16.75
C SER A 420 2.13 31.84 15.51
N ASP A 421 1.69 31.44 14.32
CA ASP A 421 2.19 31.93 13.03
C ASP A 421 1.08 32.38 12.05
N GLY A 422 -0.18 32.11 12.36
CA GLY A 422 -1.33 32.47 11.52
C GLY A 422 -1.59 31.53 10.35
N THR A 423 -0.86 30.41 10.27
CA THR A 423 -0.99 29.42 9.19
C THR A 423 -2.41 28.85 9.18
N GLN A 424 -3.06 28.89 8.01
CA GLN A 424 -4.34 28.22 7.78
C GLN A 424 -4.08 26.73 7.57
N LEU A 425 -4.95 25.90 8.13
CA LEU A 425 -4.72 24.47 8.21
C LEU A 425 -5.91 23.64 7.75
#